data_AF-A0A0U3LPI7-F1
#
_entry.id   AF-A0A0U3LPI7-F1
#
_cell.length_a   1.000
_cell.length_b   1.000
_cell.length_c   1.000
_cell.angle_alpha   90.00
_cell.angle_beta   90.00
_cell.angle_gamma   90.00
#
_symmetry.space_group_name_H-M   'P 1'
#
loop_
_entity.id
_entity.type
_entity.pdbx_description
1 polymer ?
#
loop_
_entity_poly.entity_id
_entity_poly.type
_entity_poly.pdbx_seq_one_letter_code
_entity_poly.pdbx_strand_id
1 'polypeptide(L)'
;MDARFRNFFRANLDLERGYENAGDLRPTLLSYSNSYVKLIRDGFEQIMSDNSFGLEEYEGLTDIDFPDKETLHIYLRNMYDYLFNDASE
;
A
#
# COMPACT_ATOMS: atom_id res chain seq x y z
N MET A 1 -5.61 0.71 -12.60
CA MET A 1 -5.66 0.50 -11.14
C MET A 1 -7.11 0.45 -10.67
N ASP A 2 -7.48 -0.54 -9.83
CA ASP A 2 -8.85 -0.74 -9.31
C ASP A 2 -9.23 0.34 -8.28
N ALA A 3 -10.49 0.79 -8.27
CA ALA A 3 -10.98 1.82 -7.35
C ALA A 3 -10.95 1.38 -5.88
N ARG A 4 -11.16 0.08 -5.61
CA ARG A 4 -11.10 -0.49 -4.25
C ARG A 4 -9.68 -0.48 -3.72
N PHE A 5 -8.70 -0.71 -4.59
CA PHE A 5 -7.29 -0.58 -4.24
C PHE A 5 -6.94 0.88 -3.90
N ARG A 6 -7.36 1.85 -4.72
CA ARG A 6 -7.18 3.28 -4.40
C ARG A 6 -7.81 3.68 -3.06
N ASN A 7 -9.01 3.17 -2.79
CA ASN A 7 -9.69 3.43 -1.52
C ASN A 7 -8.95 2.81 -0.34
N PHE A 8 -8.25 1.69 -0.51
CA PHE A 8 -7.42 1.11 0.55
C PHE A 8 -6.30 2.07 0.97
N PHE A 9 -5.59 2.69 0.01
CA PHE A 9 -4.56 3.71 0.29
C PHE A 9 -5.15 4.89 1.06
N ARG A 10 -6.22 5.48 0.54
CA ARG A 10 -6.89 6.62 1.20
C ARG A 10 -7.41 6.31 2.60
N ALA A 11 -7.94 5.11 2.80
CA ALA A 11 -8.60 4.77 4.06
C ALA A 11 -7.60 4.39 5.17
N ASN A 12 -6.44 3.83 4.81
CA ASN A 12 -5.53 3.18 5.76
C ASN A 12 -4.09 3.74 5.76
N LEU A 13 -3.67 4.38 4.67
CA LEU A 13 -2.28 4.85 4.46
C LEU A 13 -2.18 6.37 4.34
N ASP A 14 -3.28 7.10 4.55
CA ASP A 14 -3.26 8.56 4.68
C ASP A 14 -2.42 8.99 5.88
N LEU A 15 -1.72 10.12 5.78
CA LEU A 15 -0.75 10.65 6.76
C LEU A 15 -1.30 10.71 8.19
N GLU A 16 -2.60 10.99 8.37
CA GLU A 16 -3.25 10.98 9.69
C GLU A 16 -3.37 9.58 10.31
N ARG A 17 -3.47 8.54 9.48
CA ARG A 17 -3.75 7.15 9.91
C ARG A 17 -2.57 6.20 9.78
N GLY A 18 -1.60 6.52 8.92
CA GLY A 18 -0.39 5.72 8.73
C GLY A 18 0.48 5.64 9.99
N TYR A 19 0.45 6.69 10.82
CA TYR A 19 1.14 6.71 12.11
C TYR A 19 0.38 5.97 13.23
N GLU A 20 -0.96 6.00 13.25
CA GLU A 20 -1.77 5.31 14.26
C GLU A 20 -1.93 3.81 14.00
N ASN A 21 -1.95 3.38 12.73
CA ASN A 21 -2.21 1.99 12.34
C ASN A 21 -0.95 1.15 12.07
N ALA A 22 0.24 1.67 12.36
CA ALA A 22 1.53 1.04 11.99
C ALA A 22 1.77 -0.36 12.57
N GLY A 23 0.90 -0.87 13.46
CA GLY A 23 0.90 -2.27 13.93
C GLY A 23 -0.29 -3.12 13.51
N ASP A 24 -1.44 -2.50 13.17
CA ASP A 24 -2.72 -3.19 12.97
C ASP A 24 -3.13 -3.30 11.51
N LEU A 25 -2.37 -2.72 10.58
CA LEU A 25 -2.71 -2.71 9.16
C LEU A 25 -2.81 -4.13 8.57
N ARG A 26 -1.84 -5.02 8.87
CA ARG A 26 -1.86 -6.41 8.40
C ARG A 26 -3.03 -7.20 9.01
N PRO A 27 -3.22 -7.23 10.35
CA PRO A 27 -4.40 -7.86 10.96
C PRO A 27 -5.73 -7.34 10.39
N THR A 28 -5.83 -6.02 10.18
CA THR A 28 -7.02 -5.39 9.60
C THR A 28 -7.26 -5.86 8.18
N LEU A 29 -6.23 -5.88 7.34
CA LEU A 29 -6.33 -6.38 5.97
C LEU A 29 -6.78 -7.85 5.95
N LEU A 30 -6.19 -8.69 6.80
CA LEU A 30 -6.51 -10.13 6.89
C LEU A 30 -7.88 -10.41 7.49
N SER A 31 -8.52 -9.44 8.15
CA SER A 31 -9.90 -9.57 8.64
C SER A 31 -10.97 -9.47 7.54
N TYR A 32 -10.61 -8.91 6.39
CA TYR A 32 -11.50 -8.82 5.23
C TYR A 32 -11.62 -10.15 4.48
N SER A 33 -12.52 -10.20 3.49
CA SER A 33 -12.69 -11.39 2.65
C SER A 33 -11.43 -11.72 1.85
N ASN A 34 -11.17 -13.01 1.64
CA ASN A 34 -10.04 -13.48 0.83
C ASN A 34 -10.01 -12.87 -0.58
N SER A 35 -11.18 -12.57 -1.16
CA SER A 35 -11.27 -11.91 -2.47
C SER A 35 -10.81 -10.45 -2.42
N TYR A 36 -11.06 -9.75 -1.31
CA TYR A 36 -10.56 -8.40 -1.08
C TYR A 36 -9.04 -8.41 -0.82
N VAL A 37 -8.56 -9.31 0.04
CA VAL A 37 -7.11 -9.48 0.31
C VAL A 37 -6.35 -9.76 -0.99
N LYS A 38 -6.85 -10.67 -1.83
CA LYS A 38 -6.26 -10.96 -3.13
C LYS A 38 -6.25 -9.74 -4.04
N LEU A 39 -7.34 -8.96 -4.07
CA LEU A 39 -7.40 -7.73 -4.86
C LEU A 39 -6.32 -6.73 -4.44
N ILE A 40 -6.10 -6.57 -3.13
CA ILE A 40 -5.06 -5.67 -2.64
C ILE A 40 -3.67 -6.18 -3.05
N ARG A 41 -3.43 -7.48 -2.91
CA ARG A 41 -2.17 -8.11 -3.36
C ARG A 41 -1.91 -7.87 -4.84
N ASP A 42 -2.87 -8.20 -5.70
CA ASP A 42 -2.76 -8.05 -7.16
C ASP A 42 -2.53 -6.57 -7.54
N GLY A 43 -3.13 -5.64 -6.80
CA GLY A 43 -2.92 -4.20 -6.98
C GLY A 43 -1.49 -3.75 -6.66
N PHE A 44 -0.89 -4.24 -5.58
CA PHE A 44 0.51 -3.99 -5.24
C PHE A 44 1.45 -4.55 -6.32
N GLU A 45 1.24 -5.80 -6.73
CA GLU A 45 2.02 -6.44 -7.79
C GLU A 45 1.94 -5.66 -9.11
N GLN A 46 0.77 -5.10 -9.43
CA GLN A 46 0.57 -4.24 -10.59
C GLN A 46 1.37 -2.93 -10.49
N ILE A 47 1.24 -2.16 -9.41
CA ILE A 47 1.94 -0.85 -9.31
C ILE A 47 3.46 -1.00 -9.18
N MET A 48 3.95 -2.10 -8.61
CA MET A 48 5.39 -2.39 -8.57
C MET A 48 5.95 -2.82 -9.93
N SER A 49 5.13 -3.41 -10.79
CA SER A 49 5.51 -3.80 -12.15
C SER A 49 5.32 -2.68 -13.17
N ASP A 50 4.43 -1.73 -12.87
CA ASP A 50 4.06 -0.64 -13.74
C ASP A 50 4.92 0.61 -13.46
N ASN A 51 5.80 0.95 -14.41
CA ASN A 51 6.62 2.14 -14.33
C ASN A 51 5.85 3.46 -14.47
N SER A 52 4.54 3.44 -14.73
CA SER A 52 3.72 4.65 -14.78
C SER A 52 3.23 5.12 -13.41
N PHE A 53 3.18 4.24 -12.41
CA PHE A 53 2.90 4.64 -11.03
C PHE A 53 4.12 5.38 -10.45
N GLY A 54 3.88 6.52 -9.82
CA GLY A 54 4.93 7.44 -9.40
C GLY A 54 4.49 8.36 -8.27
N LEU A 55 5.33 9.34 -7.96
CA LEU A 55 5.19 10.23 -6.81
C LEU A 55 3.83 10.94 -6.79
N GLU A 56 3.46 11.63 -7.88
CA GLU A 56 2.21 12.41 -7.95
C GLU A 56 0.94 11.57 -7.72
N GLU A 57 0.91 10.34 -8.27
CA GLU A 57 -0.24 9.45 -8.10
C GLU A 57 -0.32 8.92 -6.67
N TYR A 58 0.83 8.65 -6.03
CA TYR A 58 0.87 8.20 -4.63
C TYR A 58 0.53 9.33 -3.65
N GLU A 59 1.10 10.52 -3.85
CA GLU A 59 0.83 11.71 -3.05
C GLU A 59 -0.66 12.06 -3.10
N GLY A 60 -1.27 12.11 -4.29
CA GLY A 60 -2.71 12.37 -4.44
C GLY A 60 -3.66 11.29 -3.86
N LEU A 61 -3.11 10.17 -3.39
CA LEU A 61 -3.85 9.11 -2.70
C LEU A 61 -3.65 9.11 -1.19
N THR A 62 -2.56 9.68 -0.67
CA THR A 62 -2.15 9.49 0.74
C THR A 62 -1.70 10.77 1.44
N ASP A 63 -1.54 11.88 0.71
CA ASP A 63 -0.90 13.12 1.18
C ASP A 63 0.52 12.90 1.75
N ILE A 64 1.17 11.78 1.39
CA ILE A 64 2.56 11.48 1.75
C ILE A 64 3.44 11.73 0.52
N ASP A 65 4.39 12.63 0.69
CA ASP A 65 5.44 12.92 -0.29
C ASP A 65 6.67 12.01 -0.07
N PHE A 66 7.35 11.68 -1.17
CA PHE A 66 8.61 10.94 -1.18
C PHE A 66 9.67 11.72 -1.95
N PRO A 67 10.94 11.69 -1.50
CA PRO A 67 12.02 12.47 -2.12
C PRO A 67 12.30 12.07 -3.58
N ASP A 68 12.04 10.82 -3.94
CA ASP A 68 12.28 10.27 -5.26
C ASP A 68 11.51 8.96 -5.47
N LYS A 69 11.41 8.54 -6.74
CA LYS A 69 10.67 7.34 -7.14
C LYS A 69 11.29 6.04 -6.62
N GLU A 70 12.62 5.99 -6.44
CA GLU A 70 13.29 4.81 -5.89
C GLU A 70 12.88 4.59 -4.43
N THR A 71 12.85 5.66 -3.64
CA THR A 71 12.36 5.63 -2.25
C THR A 71 10.92 5.17 -2.17
N LEU A 72 10.02 5.67 -3.04
CA LEU A 72 8.63 5.19 -3.13
C LEU A 72 8.58 3.70 -3.47
N HIS A 73 9.35 3.24 -4.45
CA HIS A 73 9.39 1.82 -4.84
C HIS A 73 9.87 0.92 -3.70
N ILE A 74 10.89 1.34 -2.96
CA ILE A 74 11.38 0.60 -1.78
C ILE A 74 10.30 0.54 -0.70
N TYR A 75 9.64 1.66 -0.43
CA TYR A 75 8.53 1.72 0.53
C TYR A 75 7.40 0.77 0.16
N LEU A 76 6.94 0.79 -1.10
CA LEU A 76 5.86 -0.09 -1.58
C LEU A 76 6.23 -1.57 -1.49
N ARG A 77 7.50 -1.93 -1.77
CA ARG A 77 8.00 -3.29 -1.62
C ARG A 77 7.99 -3.73 -0.15
N ASN A 78 8.53 -2.90 0.74
CA ASN A 78 8.55 -3.20 2.18
C ASN A 78 7.13 -3.34 2.74
N MET A 79 6.20 -2.48 2.30
CA MET A 79 4.79 -2.56 2.66
C MET A 79 4.16 -3.87 2.17
N TYR A 80 4.40 -4.24 0.92
CA TYR A 80 3.93 -5.51 0.36
C TYR A 80 4.45 -6.72 1.16
N ASP A 81 5.75 -6.73 1.49
CA ASP A 81 6.35 -7.80 2.27
C ASP A 81 5.77 -7.88 3.68
N TYR A 82 5.61 -6.74 4.35
CA TYR A 82 4.96 -6.65 5.66
C TYR A 82 3.53 -7.20 5.62
N LEU A 83 2.73 -6.85 4.61
CA LEU A 83 1.33 -7.26 4.51
C LEU A 83 1.15 -8.73 4.14
N PHE A 84 1.98 -9.27 3.24
CA PHE A 84 1.70 -10.54 2.57
C PHE A 84 2.73 -11.64 2.76
N ASN A 85 4.01 -11.31 3.00
CA ASN A 85 5.08 -12.29 2.97
C ASN A 85 5.58 -12.72 4.35
N ASP A 86 4.99 -12.21 5.44
CA ASP A 86 5.58 -12.25 6.77
C ASP A 86 6.98 -11.62 6.67
N ALA A 87 7.11 -10.35 7.06
CA ALA A 87 8.42 -9.84 7.44
C ALA A 87 8.87 -10.69 8.64
N SER A 88 9.45 -11.84 8.35
CA SER A 88 10.02 -12.75 9.32
C SER A 88 11.07 -11.94 10.06
N GLU A 89 10.92 -11.88 11.39
CA GLU A 89 11.86 -11.26 12.33
C GLU A 89 13.32 -11.57 12.02
#